data_AF-A0A565C4E9-F1
#
_entry.id   AF-A0A565C4E9-F1
#
_cell.length_a   1.000
_cell.length_b   1.000
_cell.length_c   1.000
_cell.angle_alpha   90.00
_cell.angle_beta   90.00
_cell.angle_gamma   90.00
#
_symmetry.space_group_name_H-M   'P 1'
#
loop_
_entity.id
_entity.type
_entity.pdbx_description
1 polymer ?
#
loop_
_entity_poly.entity_id
_entity_poly.type
_entity_poly.pdbx_seq_one_letter_code
_entity_poly.pdbx_strand_id
1 'polypeptide(L)'
;MATSKVPCNNGQRSTVSVVTRRSYQVVIAATKDMGLGMNMKLPWDLPTDYQFFQDVTTRTSDPMKRNAIIMGRKTWESNPLEVRPIPGRLNVVLTNSGSLNIATDENVFVCCSMESALELLATAPYSLSIEKVFVIGGGDLLRHYMNAPSCDAIHLTEIDIIMPCDAFAPRVDTSLYRSWYSSLPVVENGIRYSFNTYIRRKDPIVGSGEHKNNAESVQHLFLPKMVFERHEEFGYLNLVQDIISNGDMNDNSTLSKFGCQMRFNLRKTFPLLTTKNIFWLGVVEEIIQLISGSTNPKEKGTSHIWDSDEAKEYLDSFRVNATEEDGDHPLLYGLQWRRSDPSQELSQVADVINKIKNNPHDQKTKLPTCNPLDFKLLVSPCQTFGQFYVANGELSCQIYQSSAEASLEIPFSIAAYSLLTCIIAHVCDLVAGDFIHVIGQAHVNTAYVKAIQKQLQISPKPFPMLKINPEKTTIDHFEASDLELLET
;
A
#
# COMPACT_ATOMS: atom_id res chain seq x y z
N MET A 1 38.83 -30.86 -20.80
CA MET A 1 38.07 -31.12 -22.05
C MET A 1 36.70 -31.61 -21.61
N ALA A 2 35.57 -30.93 -21.79
CA ALA A 2 35.13 -30.03 -22.85
C ALA A 2 34.44 -28.77 -22.30
N THR A 3 34.71 -27.64 -22.94
CA THR A 3 34.05 -26.35 -22.74
C THR A 3 32.73 -26.32 -23.51
N SER A 4 31.58 -26.14 -22.85
CA SER A 4 30.32 -25.89 -23.55
C SER A 4 30.20 -24.40 -23.92
N LYS A 5 30.75 -24.04 -25.08
CA LYS A 5 30.43 -22.79 -25.77
C LYS A 5 29.23 -23.05 -26.67
N VAL A 6 28.20 -22.21 -26.61
CA VAL A 6 27.11 -22.21 -27.60
C VAL A 6 27.58 -21.43 -28.83
N PRO A 7 27.54 -21.99 -30.06
CA PRO A 7 27.95 -21.29 -31.26
C PRO A 7 26.80 -20.45 -31.84
N CYS A 8 27.12 -19.24 -32.32
CA CYS A 8 26.25 -18.48 -33.21
C CYS A 8 26.17 -19.20 -34.56
N ASN A 9 24.96 -19.56 -35.02
CA ASN A 9 24.76 -20.16 -36.33
C ASN A 9 23.93 -19.23 -37.21
N ASN A 10 24.47 -18.89 -38.38
CA ASN A 10 23.83 -18.08 -39.41
C ASN A 10 22.88 -18.96 -40.26
N GLY A 11 21.63 -18.53 -40.36
CA GLY A 11 20.75 -18.73 -41.52
C GLY A 11 20.24 -20.14 -41.82
N GLN A 12 19.04 -20.48 -41.30
CA GLN A 12 18.05 -21.25 -42.04
C GLN A 12 16.63 -21.05 -41.45
N ARG A 13 15.64 -21.00 -42.36
CA ARG A 13 14.26 -20.50 -42.22
C ARG A 13 13.57 -20.83 -40.90
N SER A 14 13.15 -19.76 -40.20
CA SER A 14 12.46 -19.75 -38.92
C SER A 14 11.01 -20.21 -39.02
N THR A 15 10.70 -21.38 -38.45
CA THR A 15 9.45 -21.56 -37.74
C THR A 15 9.48 -20.63 -36.53
N VAL A 16 8.48 -19.75 -36.39
CA VAL A 16 8.39 -18.84 -35.24
C VAL A 16 8.06 -19.67 -34.01
N SER A 17 9.08 -20.17 -33.33
CA SER A 17 8.93 -20.67 -31.97
C SER A 17 8.61 -19.47 -31.09
N VAL A 18 7.49 -19.54 -30.36
CA VAL A 18 7.18 -18.52 -29.35
C VAL A 18 8.21 -18.65 -28.25
N VAL A 19 9.22 -17.78 -28.29
CA VAL A 19 10.30 -17.76 -27.29
C VAL A 19 9.69 -17.38 -25.95
N THR A 20 9.62 -18.34 -25.03
CA THR A 20 9.05 -18.13 -23.70
C THR A 20 10.09 -17.43 -22.83
N ARG A 21 9.74 -16.26 -22.28
CA ARG A 21 10.61 -15.48 -21.39
C ARG A 21 9.94 -15.35 -20.02
N ARG A 22 10.74 -15.45 -18.96
CA ARG A 22 10.25 -15.14 -17.61
C ARG A 22 10.10 -13.63 -17.42
N SER A 23 9.14 -13.24 -16.60
CA SER A 23 9.11 -11.91 -16.00
C SER A 23 10.08 -11.81 -14.83
N TYR A 24 10.32 -10.59 -14.36
CA TYR A 24 11.24 -10.31 -13.25
C TYR A 24 10.72 -9.15 -12.41
N GLN A 25 11.37 -8.94 -11.27
CA GLN A 25 11.13 -7.83 -10.36
C GLN A 25 12.44 -7.08 -10.15
N VAL A 26 12.39 -5.79 -9.83
CA VAL A 26 13.57 -4.98 -9.55
C VAL A 26 13.72 -4.81 -8.04
N VAL A 27 14.94 -4.91 -7.52
CA VAL A 27 15.25 -4.59 -6.12
C VAL A 27 16.43 -3.64 -6.08
N ILE A 28 16.21 -2.40 -5.64
CA ILE A 28 17.23 -1.35 -5.60
C ILE A 28 17.06 -0.45 -4.39
N ALA A 29 18.17 0.16 -3.97
CA ALA A 29 18.19 1.29 -3.05
C ALA A 29 18.69 2.52 -3.83
N ALA A 30 17.99 3.65 -3.71
CA ALA A 30 18.33 4.86 -4.42
C ALA A 30 17.99 6.13 -3.63
N THR A 31 18.75 7.20 -3.88
CA THR A 31 18.39 8.54 -3.40
C THR A 31 17.10 9.05 -4.06
N LYS A 32 16.55 10.17 -3.56
CA LYS A 32 15.40 10.85 -4.21
C LYS A 32 15.61 11.18 -5.69
N ASP A 33 16.86 11.42 -6.09
CA ASP A 33 17.24 11.67 -7.49
C ASP A 33 17.56 10.39 -8.28
N MET A 34 17.18 9.23 -7.75
CA MET A 34 17.45 7.90 -8.30
C MET A 34 18.95 7.57 -8.43
N GLY A 35 19.79 8.17 -7.58
CA GLY A 35 21.22 7.86 -7.48
C GLY A 35 21.45 6.52 -6.78
N LEU A 36 22.23 5.63 -7.39
CA LEU A 36 22.44 4.25 -6.94
C LEU A 36 23.80 4.03 -6.25
N GLY A 37 24.80 4.83 -6.62
CA GLY A 37 26.19 4.51 -6.32
C GLY A 37 27.14 5.62 -6.70
N MET A 38 28.32 5.60 -6.09
CA MET A 38 29.45 6.44 -6.45
C MET A 38 30.75 5.61 -6.39
N ASN A 39 31.61 5.73 -7.40
CA ASN A 39 32.92 5.05 -7.43
C ASN A 39 32.82 3.54 -7.18
N MET A 40 31.82 2.88 -7.80
CA MET A 40 31.58 1.43 -7.65
C MET A 40 31.25 0.97 -6.23
N LYS A 41 30.74 1.87 -5.38
CA LYS A 41 30.32 1.58 -4.01
C LYS A 41 28.95 2.19 -3.72
N LEU A 42 28.26 1.60 -2.75
CA LEU A 42 27.11 2.26 -2.13
C LEU A 42 27.63 3.42 -1.26
N PRO A 43 27.05 4.62 -1.39
CA PRO A 43 27.53 5.80 -0.67
C PRO A 43 26.94 5.92 0.75
N TRP A 44 26.11 4.96 1.17
CA TRP A 44 25.51 4.83 2.50
C TRP A 44 25.78 3.45 3.10
N ASP A 45 25.67 3.36 4.42
CA ASP A 45 25.72 2.11 5.18
C ASP A 45 24.41 1.91 5.94
N LEU A 46 23.55 1.03 5.41
CA LEU A 46 22.20 0.77 5.88
C LEU A 46 21.99 -0.75 6.05
N PRO A 47 22.38 -1.34 7.20
CA PRO A 47 22.23 -2.78 7.45
C PRO A 47 20.79 -3.29 7.32
N THR A 48 19.80 -2.48 7.72
CA THR A 48 18.39 -2.88 7.63
C THR A 48 17.89 -2.90 6.17
N ASP A 49 18.41 -2.02 5.30
CA ASP A 49 18.18 -2.11 3.84
C ASP A 49 18.81 -3.37 3.25
N TYR A 50 20.04 -3.68 3.64
CA TYR A 50 20.70 -4.91 3.20
C TYR A 50 19.93 -6.17 3.64
N GLN A 51 19.40 -6.18 4.86
CA GLN A 51 18.54 -7.25 5.35
C GLN A 51 17.25 -7.36 4.53
N PHE A 52 16.60 -6.23 4.19
CA PHE A 52 15.44 -6.21 3.31
C PHE A 52 15.75 -6.78 1.92
N PHE A 53 16.87 -6.39 1.32
CA PHE A 53 17.35 -6.95 0.06
C PHE A 53 17.53 -8.48 0.14
N GLN A 54 18.19 -8.97 1.20
CA GLN A 54 18.37 -10.40 1.40
C GLN A 54 17.04 -11.14 1.54
N ASP A 55 16.14 -10.59 2.35
CA ASP A 55 14.83 -11.16 2.62
C ASP A 55 13.98 -11.25 1.36
N VAL A 56 13.88 -10.17 0.58
CA VAL A 56 13.12 -10.13 -0.68
C VAL A 56 13.69 -11.10 -1.71
N THR A 57 15.00 -11.14 -1.85
CA THR A 57 15.64 -11.91 -2.94
C THR A 57 15.90 -13.37 -2.60
N THR A 58 15.91 -13.77 -1.31
CA THR A 58 16.25 -15.14 -0.91
C THR A 58 15.03 -15.99 -0.56
N ARG A 59 14.01 -15.41 0.09
CA ARG A 59 12.86 -16.20 0.57
C ARG A 59 11.99 -16.67 -0.61
N THR A 60 11.59 -17.94 -0.54
CA THR A 60 10.67 -18.58 -1.50
C THR A 60 9.40 -19.02 -0.79
N SER A 61 8.31 -19.14 -1.54
CA SER A 61 7.08 -19.78 -1.05
C SER A 61 7.24 -21.30 -1.04
N ASP A 62 7.94 -21.86 -2.02
CA ASP A 62 8.30 -23.27 -2.11
C ASP A 62 9.73 -23.50 -1.56
N PRO A 63 9.89 -24.26 -0.46
CA PRO A 63 11.20 -24.52 0.15
C PRO A 63 12.13 -25.38 -0.73
N MET A 64 11.62 -26.03 -1.77
CA MET A 64 12.44 -26.80 -2.74
C MET A 64 13.00 -25.93 -3.86
N LYS A 65 12.53 -24.70 -3.98
CA LYS A 65 12.98 -23.74 -4.99
C LYS A 65 13.93 -22.72 -4.40
N ARG A 66 14.65 -22.04 -5.29
CA ARG A 66 15.44 -20.84 -4.96
C ARG A 66 15.09 -19.70 -5.90
N ASN A 67 15.58 -18.50 -5.61
CA ASN A 67 15.42 -17.36 -6.52
C ASN A 67 16.68 -17.16 -7.38
N ALA A 68 16.52 -16.39 -8.46
CA ALA A 68 17.61 -15.93 -9.30
C ALA A 68 17.77 -14.41 -9.20
N ILE A 69 19.01 -13.94 -9.24
CA ILE A 69 19.36 -12.52 -9.33
C ILE A 69 20.13 -12.25 -10.61
N ILE A 70 19.76 -11.19 -11.33
CA ILE A 70 20.39 -10.72 -12.55
C ILE A 70 21.06 -9.38 -12.26
N MET A 71 22.32 -9.24 -12.64
CA MET A 71 23.07 -8.01 -12.46
C MET A 71 24.05 -7.75 -13.61
N GLY A 72 24.38 -6.47 -13.81
CA GLY A 72 25.46 -6.09 -14.73
C GLY A 72 26.85 -6.40 -14.17
N ARG A 73 27.86 -6.53 -15.05
CA ARG A 73 29.27 -6.77 -14.68
C ARG A 73 29.79 -5.82 -13.59
N LYS A 74 29.52 -4.51 -13.70
CA LYS A 74 29.98 -3.53 -12.72
C LYS A 74 29.39 -3.79 -11.32
N THR A 75 28.10 -4.10 -11.24
CA THR A 75 27.43 -4.47 -9.98
C THR A 75 27.98 -5.77 -9.39
N TRP A 76 28.29 -6.76 -10.25
CA TRP A 76 28.98 -7.96 -9.81
C TRP A 76 30.35 -7.63 -9.19
N GLU A 77 31.14 -6.79 -9.87
CA GLU A 77 32.48 -6.39 -9.46
C GLU A 77 32.51 -5.53 -8.19
N SER A 78 31.46 -4.74 -7.91
CA SER A 78 31.36 -3.93 -6.70
C SER A 78 31.09 -4.72 -5.43
N ASN A 79 30.54 -5.94 -5.53
CA ASN A 79 30.30 -6.79 -4.36
C ASN A 79 31.63 -7.30 -3.79
N PRO A 80 31.82 -7.31 -2.45
CA PRO A 80 33.00 -7.90 -1.81
C PRO A 80 33.22 -9.35 -2.24
N LEU A 81 34.49 -9.80 -2.26
CA LEU A 81 34.83 -11.16 -2.71
C LEU A 81 34.28 -12.23 -1.75
N GLU A 82 34.15 -11.90 -0.47
CA GLU A 82 33.67 -12.78 0.60
C GLU A 82 32.20 -13.15 0.43
N VAL A 83 31.42 -12.30 -0.26
CA VAL A 83 29.99 -12.50 -0.50
C VAL A 83 29.69 -12.85 -1.96
N ARG A 84 30.72 -13.19 -2.75
CA ARG A 84 30.62 -13.52 -4.17
C ARG A 84 30.87 -15.02 -4.38
N PRO A 85 29.93 -15.78 -4.97
CA PRO A 85 28.57 -15.38 -5.38
C PRO A 85 27.66 -15.06 -4.20
N ILE A 86 26.62 -14.26 -4.47
CA ILE A 86 25.65 -13.90 -3.42
C ILE A 86 24.91 -15.18 -3.00
N PRO A 87 24.98 -15.58 -1.71
CA PRO A 87 24.55 -16.91 -1.27
C PRO A 87 23.03 -17.08 -1.30
N GLY A 88 22.58 -18.34 -1.43
CA GLY A 88 21.16 -18.72 -1.41
C GLY A 88 20.39 -18.45 -2.71
N ARG A 89 21.07 -17.94 -3.75
CA ARG A 89 20.46 -17.52 -5.02
C ARG A 89 21.28 -17.99 -6.22
N LEU A 90 20.61 -18.17 -7.36
CA LEU A 90 21.27 -18.32 -8.66
C LEU A 90 21.75 -16.93 -9.12
N ASN A 91 23.05 -16.77 -9.36
CA ASN A 91 23.61 -15.48 -9.78
C ASN A 91 23.77 -15.47 -11.31
N VAL A 92 23.19 -14.47 -11.98
CA VAL A 92 23.32 -14.28 -13.44
C VAL A 92 23.97 -12.93 -13.71
N VAL A 93 25.13 -12.96 -14.35
CA VAL A 93 25.95 -11.77 -14.65
C VAL A 93 25.87 -11.46 -16.13
N LEU A 94 25.44 -10.24 -16.46
CA LEU A 94 25.35 -9.75 -17.83
C LEU A 94 26.67 -9.08 -18.24
N THR A 95 27.31 -9.63 -19.27
CA THR A 95 28.56 -9.09 -19.84
C THR A 95 28.77 -9.53 -21.29
N ASN A 96 29.31 -8.61 -22.10
CA ASN A 96 29.76 -8.89 -23.47
C ASN A 96 31.23 -9.33 -23.54
N SER A 97 31.97 -9.18 -22.43
CA SER A 97 33.38 -9.58 -22.36
C SER A 97 33.47 -11.08 -22.10
N GLY A 98 33.74 -11.86 -23.14
CA GLY A 98 33.85 -13.33 -23.09
C GLY A 98 35.05 -13.89 -22.31
N SER A 99 35.69 -13.08 -21.47
CA SER A 99 36.98 -13.36 -20.82
C SER A 99 36.95 -13.26 -19.29
N LEU A 100 35.80 -13.44 -18.67
CA LEU A 100 35.72 -13.47 -17.21
C LEU A 100 35.86 -14.90 -16.68
N ASN A 101 36.87 -15.11 -15.84
CA ASN A 101 37.00 -16.27 -14.93
C ASN A 101 35.91 -16.25 -13.84
N ILE A 102 34.68 -15.84 -14.17
CA ILE A 102 33.51 -15.91 -13.29
C ILE A 102 32.98 -17.36 -13.20
N ALA A 103 33.21 -18.15 -14.24
CA ALA A 103 32.49 -19.40 -14.51
C ALA A 103 32.98 -20.65 -13.74
N THR A 104 33.66 -20.51 -12.59
CA THR A 104 34.14 -21.68 -11.82
C THR A 104 33.16 -22.16 -10.74
N ASP A 105 32.10 -21.40 -10.46
CA ASP A 105 31.09 -21.76 -9.46
C ASP A 105 29.78 -22.17 -10.16
N GLU A 106 29.22 -23.32 -9.77
CA GLU A 106 27.96 -23.85 -10.31
C GLU A 106 26.76 -22.91 -10.10
N ASN A 107 26.88 -21.94 -9.18
CA ASN A 107 25.83 -20.98 -8.88
C ASN A 107 25.90 -19.68 -9.69
N VAL A 108 26.82 -19.57 -10.65
CA VAL A 108 27.02 -18.35 -11.44
C VAL A 108 26.92 -18.62 -12.94
N PHE A 109 26.04 -17.89 -13.61
CA PHE A 109 25.88 -17.90 -15.06
C PHE A 109 26.28 -16.56 -15.65
N VAL A 110 26.88 -16.63 -16.84
CA VAL A 110 27.23 -15.45 -17.61
C VAL A 110 26.39 -15.42 -18.88
N CYS A 111 25.66 -14.33 -19.10
CA CYS A 111 24.81 -14.13 -20.25
C CYS A 111 25.21 -12.84 -21.00
N CYS A 112 25.04 -12.82 -22.32
CA CYS A 112 25.38 -11.65 -23.14
C CYS A 112 24.27 -10.59 -23.16
N SER A 113 23.03 -10.97 -22.85
CA SER A 113 21.90 -10.03 -22.80
C SER A 113 20.84 -10.44 -21.77
N MET A 114 19.97 -9.51 -21.41
CA MET A 114 18.83 -9.76 -20.52
C MET A 114 17.88 -10.80 -21.12
N GLU A 115 17.63 -10.76 -22.42
CA GLU A 115 16.75 -11.69 -23.13
C GLU A 115 17.29 -13.12 -23.00
N SER A 116 18.60 -13.31 -23.26
CA SER A 116 19.23 -14.63 -23.11
C SER A 116 19.18 -15.16 -21.68
N ALA A 117 19.28 -14.28 -20.68
CA ALA A 117 19.15 -14.64 -19.27
C ALA A 117 17.72 -15.07 -18.92
N LEU A 118 16.71 -14.31 -19.38
CA LEU A 118 15.30 -14.63 -19.13
C LEU A 118 14.85 -15.91 -19.86
N GLU A 119 15.39 -16.17 -21.05
CA GLU A 119 15.17 -17.41 -21.80
C GLU A 119 15.81 -18.61 -21.09
N LEU A 120 17.04 -18.47 -20.61
CA LEU A 120 17.71 -19.49 -19.79
C LEU A 120 16.87 -19.84 -18.55
N LEU A 121 16.39 -18.82 -17.83
CA LEU A 121 15.59 -19.02 -16.63
C LEU A 121 14.18 -19.56 -16.92
N ALA A 122 13.67 -19.37 -18.15
CA ALA A 122 12.40 -19.93 -18.61
C ALA A 122 12.49 -21.40 -19.05
N THR A 123 13.70 -21.94 -19.23
CA THR A 123 13.91 -23.32 -19.70
C THR A 123 14.29 -24.27 -18.56
N ALA A 124 13.99 -25.57 -18.72
CA ALA A 124 14.37 -26.58 -17.74
C ALA A 124 15.90 -26.74 -17.69
N PRO A 125 16.51 -26.97 -16.51
CA PRO A 125 15.86 -27.26 -15.22
C PRO A 125 15.44 -26.01 -14.42
N TYR A 126 15.87 -24.81 -14.81
CA TYR A 126 15.63 -23.57 -14.05
C TYR A 126 14.17 -23.18 -13.98
N SER A 127 13.38 -23.50 -15.00
CA SER A 127 11.95 -23.27 -14.99
C SER A 127 11.23 -23.98 -13.83
N LEU A 128 11.80 -25.07 -13.32
CA LEU A 128 11.27 -25.86 -12.20
C LEU A 128 11.92 -25.50 -10.86
N SER A 129 13.21 -25.16 -10.85
CA SER A 129 13.97 -24.89 -9.61
C SER A 129 14.00 -23.42 -9.19
N ILE A 130 13.77 -22.49 -10.11
CA ILE A 130 13.74 -21.05 -9.81
C ILE A 130 12.31 -20.59 -9.59
N GLU A 131 12.02 -19.97 -8.43
CA GLU A 131 10.71 -19.40 -8.14
C GLU A 131 10.57 -17.99 -8.74
N LYS A 132 11.42 -17.04 -8.31
CA LYS A 132 11.37 -15.65 -8.77
C LYS A 132 12.71 -15.18 -9.33
N VAL A 133 12.65 -14.16 -10.19
CA VAL A 133 13.81 -13.53 -10.84
C VAL A 133 13.87 -12.06 -10.43
N PHE A 134 15.01 -11.62 -9.91
CA PHE A 134 15.21 -10.24 -9.48
C PHE A 134 16.34 -9.57 -10.26
N VAL A 135 16.12 -8.36 -10.75
CA VAL A 135 17.15 -7.49 -11.31
C VAL A 135 17.62 -6.55 -10.21
N ILE A 136 18.92 -6.57 -9.93
CA ILE A 136 19.48 -5.85 -8.77
C ILE A 136 20.42 -4.69 -9.17
N GLY A 137 20.40 -4.29 -10.45
CA GLY A 137 21.24 -3.22 -11.00
C GLY A 137 22.26 -3.70 -12.03
N GLY A 138 23.12 -2.84 -12.59
CA GLY A 138 23.31 -1.42 -12.28
C GLY A 138 22.57 -0.46 -13.21
N GLY A 139 22.91 0.83 -13.15
CA GLY A 139 22.18 1.91 -13.81
C GLY A 139 21.90 1.70 -15.31
N ASP A 140 22.88 1.21 -16.07
CA ASP A 140 22.70 0.94 -17.51
C ASP A 140 21.67 -0.17 -17.79
N LEU A 141 21.62 -1.19 -16.93
CA LEU A 141 20.63 -2.26 -17.00
C LEU A 141 19.25 -1.72 -16.63
N LEU A 142 19.16 -0.99 -15.51
CA LEU A 142 17.90 -0.44 -15.01
C LEU A 142 17.28 0.56 -15.99
N ARG A 143 18.09 1.37 -16.69
CA ARG A 143 17.61 2.33 -17.69
C ARG A 143 16.71 1.70 -18.76
N HIS A 144 16.99 0.45 -19.15
CA HIS A 144 16.25 -0.24 -20.21
C HIS A 144 15.16 -1.16 -19.67
N TYR A 145 15.37 -1.74 -18.49
CA TYR A 145 14.56 -2.87 -18.01
C TYR A 145 13.68 -2.53 -16.80
N MET A 146 13.95 -1.45 -16.05
CA MET A 146 13.16 -1.13 -14.86
C MET A 146 11.69 -0.83 -15.17
N ASN A 147 11.41 -0.09 -16.25
CA ASN A 147 10.04 0.21 -16.70
C ASN A 147 9.61 -0.64 -17.91
N ALA A 148 10.32 -1.72 -18.22
CA ALA A 148 9.98 -2.59 -19.36
C ALA A 148 8.77 -3.51 -19.06
N PRO A 149 8.00 -3.94 -20.07
CA PRO A 149 6.78 -4.73 -19.88
C PRO A 149 6.96 -6.02 -19.07
N SER A 150 8.15 -6.63 -19.11
CA SER A 150 8.47 -7.86 -18.36
C SER A 150 8.81 -7.62 -16.88
N CYS A 151 8.86 -6.37 -16.41
CA CYS A 151 9.11 -6.04 -15.01
C CYS A 151 7.79 -5.93 -14.24
N ASP A 152 7.46 -6.94 -13.45
CA ASP A 152 6.17 -7.05 -12.74
C ASP A 152 6.09 -6.16 -11.49
N ALA A 153 7.21 -5.96 -10.79
CA ALA A 153 7.29 -5.13 -9.59
C ALA A 153 8.65 -4.47 -9.42
N ILE A 154 8.67 -3.36 -8.68
CA ILE A 154 9.84 -2.61 -8.29
C ILE A 154 9.83 -2.47 -6.77
N HIS A 155 10.83 -3.03 -6.11
CA HIS A 155 11.12 -2.84 -4.69
C HIS A 155 12.22 -1.77 -4.58
N LEU A 156 11.84 -0.61 -4.10
CA LEU A 156 12.69 0.58 -4.00
C LEU A 156 12.84 0.97 -2.53
N THR A 157 14.06 0.89 -2.02
CA THR A 157 14.43 1.63 -0.81
C THR A 157 14.74 3.06 -1.20
N GLU A 158 13.86 3.99 -0.82
CA GLU A 158 13.97 5.41 -1.12
C GLU A 158 14.69 6.10 0.03
N ILE A 159 15.87 6.67 -0.27
CA ILE A 159 16.80 7.22 0.73
C ILE A 159 16.77 8.75 0.68
N ASP A 160 16.46 9.36 1.82
CA ASP A 160 16.31 10.79 1.98
C ASP A 160 17.66 11.48 2.26
N ILE A 161 18.62 11.29 1.36
CA ILE A 161 19.93 11.95 1.40
C ILE A 161 20.27 12.59 0.06
N ILE A 162 20.92 13.75 0.11
CA ILE A 162 21.50 14.42 -1.06
C ILE A 162 22.99 14.13 -1.05
N MET A 163 23.46 13.38 -2.05
CA MET A 163 24.88 13.04 -2.18
C MET A 163 25.27 12.80 -3.64
N PRO A 164 26.54 12.99 -4.01
CA PRO A 164 26.99 12.75 -5.38
C PRO A 164 26.85 11.27 -5.75
N CYS A 165 26.31 11.00 -6.93
CA CYS A 165 26.22 9.68 -7.54
C CYS A 165 26.73 9.72 -8.99
N ASP A 166 27.32 8.62 -9.45
CA ASP A 166 27.77 8.44 -10.85
C ASP A 166 26.95 7.37 -11.60
N ALA A 167 26.13 6.60 -10.88
CA ALA A 167 25.19 5.63 -11.41
C ALA A 167 23.76 5.99 -10.99
N PHE A 168 22.83 5.94 -11.93
CA PHE A 168 21.43 6.33 -11.73
C PHE A 168 20.47 5.30 -12.31
N ALA A 169 19.33 5.11 -11.64
CA ALA A 169 18.17 4.41 -12.18
C ALA A 169 17.20 5.41 -12.84
N PRO A 170 16.34 4.98 -13.78
CA PRO A 170 15.22 5.80 -14.21
C PRO A 170 14.21 5.96 -13.07
N ARG A 171 13.39 7.01 -13.10
CA ARG A 171 12.25 7.15 -12.17
C ARG A 171 11.23 6.03 -12.42
N VAL A 172 10.55 5.62 -11.36
CA VAL A 172 9.38 4.73 -11.46
C VAL A 172 8.29 5.44 -12.23
N ASP A 173 7.82 4.84 -13.32
CA ASP A 173 6.74 5.40 -14.13
C ASP A 173 5.39 5.13 -13.48
N THR A 174 4.78 6.15 -12.86
CA THR A 174 3.49 6.03 -12.16
C THR A 174 2.30 5.79 -13.09
N SER A 175 2.47 5.98 -14.41
CA SER A 175 1.48 5.56 -15.41
C SER A 175 1.49 4.04 -15.64
N LEU A 176 2.64 3.39 -15.40
CA LEU A 176 2.82 1.95 -15.58
C LEU A 176 2.74 1.17 -14.26
N TYR A 177 2.96 1.83 -13.12
CA TYR A 177 3.06 1.19 -11.81
C TYR A 177 2.14 1.82 -10.76
N ARG A 178 1.68 0.98 -9.82
CA ARG A 178 0.84 1.33 -8.65
C ARG A 178 1.60 1.04 -7.37
N SER A 179 1.44 1.86 -6.34
CA SER A 179 2.03 1.59 -5.02
C SER A 179 1.30 0.44 -4.34
N TRP A 180 2.01 -0.65 -4.03
CA TRP A 180 1.47 -1.78 -3.28
C TRP A 180 1.71 -1.63 -1.77
N TYR A 181 2.90 -1.16 -1.40
CA TYR A 181 3.29 -1.02 0.00
C TYR A 181 4.32 0.10 0.14
N SER A 182 4.18 0.89 1.20
CA SER A 182 5.18 1.87 1.62
C SER A 182 5.37 1.75 3.13
N SER A 183 6.59 1.42 3.57
CA SER A 183 6.89 1.39 4.99
C SER A 183 6.86 2.78 5.60
N LEU A 184 6.69 2.83 6.92
CA LEU A 184 7.02 4.04 7.66
C LEU A 184 8.49 4.39 7.45
N PRO A 185 8.86 5.69 7.40
CA PRO A 185 10.24 6.11 7.34
C PRO A 185 11.02 5.63 8.58
N VAL A 186 12.17 5.02 8.36
CA VAL A 186 13.11 4.59 9.39
C VAL A 186 14.34 5.50 9.34
N VAL A 187 14.95 5.75 10.49
CA VAL A 187 16.23 6.46 10.58
C VAL A 187 17.29 5.49 11.10
N GLU A 188 18.31 5.22 10.29
CA GLU A 188 19.46 4.37 10.62
C GLU A 188 20.73 5.15 10.27
N ASN A 189 21.69 5.20 11.19
CA ASN A 189 22.95 5.94 10.99
C ASN A 189 22.77 7.41 10.56
N GLY A 190 21.69 8.06 11.02
CA GLY A 190 21.35 9.45 10.69
C GLY A 190 20.74 9.64 9.29
N ILE A 191 20.47 8.56 8.56
CA ILE A 191 19.86 8.57 7.24
C ILE A 191 18.41 8.11 7.36
N ARG A 192 17.47 8.93 6.88
CA ARG A 192 16.05 8.58 6.79
C ARG A 192 15.78 7.87 5.46
N TYR A 193 15.01 6.78 5.48
CA TYR A 193 14.61 6.07 4.26
C TYR A 193 13.33 5.27 4.47
N SER A 194 12.71 4.81 3.37
CA SER A 194 11.51 3.98 3.39
C SER A 194 11.58 2.86 2.35
N PHE A 195 10.92 1.73 2.64
CA PHE A 195 10.77 0.62 1.71
C PHE A 195 9.48 0.75 0.93
N ASN A 196 9.59 0.84 -0.39
CA ASN A 196 8.45 1.01 -1.28
C ASN A 196 8.38 -0.16 -2.25
N THR A 197 7.19 -0.69 -2.48
CA THR A 197 6.93 -1.67 -3.53
C THR A 197 5.90 -1.12 -4.49
N TYR A 198 6.24 -1.14 -5.77
CA TYR A 198 5.37 -0.77 -6.86
C TYR A 198 5.07 -1.99 -7.72
N ILE A 199 3.81 -2.18 -8.12
CA ILE A 199 3.40 -3.27 -9.01
C ILE A 199 2.94 -2.72 -10.36
N ARG A 200 3.27 -3.42 -11.44
CA ARG A 200 2.89 -3.01 -12.79
C ARG A 200 1.38 -3.12 -12.98
N ARG A 201 0.78 -2.12 -13.62
CA ARG A 201 -0.60 -2.15 -14.11
C ARG A 201 -0.72 -3.25 -15.17
N LYS A 202 -1.66 -4.17 -14.99
CA LYS A 202 -2.04 -5.13 -16.03
C LYS A 202 -3.32 -4.60 -16.65
N ASP A 203 -3.25 -4.12 -17.89
CA ASP A 203 -4.47 -3.73 -18.60
C ASP A 203 -5.41 -4.93 -18.67
N PRO A 204 -6.73 -4.74 -18.43
CA PRO A 204 -7.69 -5.79 -18.68
C PRO A 204 -7.62 -6.13 -20.17
N ILE A 205 -7.19 -7.35 -20.49
CA ILE A 205 -7.09 -7.84 -21.86
C ILE A 205 -8.47 -7.68 -22.51
N VAL A 206 -8.62 -6.71 -23.40
CA VAL A 206 -9.78 -6.60 -24.30
C VAL A 206 -9.59 -7.68 -25.36
N GLY A 207 -10.05 -8.90 -25.06
CA GLY A 207 -9.89 -10.03 -25.97
C GLY A 207 -10.57 -11.32 -25.50
N SER A 208 -11.69 -11.64 -26.17
CA SER A 208 -12.46 -12.89 -26.15
C SER A 208 -13.19 -13.29 -24.86
N GLY A 209 -14.49 -13.55 -25.05
CA GLY A 209 -15.50 -13.86 -24.04
C GLY A 209 -15.29 -15.15 -23.25
N GLU A 210 -16.05 -15.19 -22.15
CA GLU A 210 -16.40 -16.35 -21.33
C GLU A 210 -15.24 -17.01 -20.57
N HIS A 211 -14.94 -16.48 -19.38
CA HIS A 211 -14.70 -17.20 -18.10
C HIS A 211 -14.11 -16.22 -17.06
N LYS A 212 -14.95 -15.32 -16.51
CA LYS A 212 -14.49 -14.25 -15.58
C LYS A 212 -14.38 -14.64 -14.10
N ASN A 213 -14.77 -15.84 -13.68
CA ASN A 213 -15.08 -16.05 -12.25
C ASN A 213 -13.97 -16.68 -11.38
N ASN A 214 -12.76 -16.95 -11.90
CA ASN A 214 -11.67 -17.55 -11.09
C ASN A 214 -10.27 -16.90 -11.29
N ALA A 215 -10.13 -15.87 -12.15
CA ALA A 215 -8.83 -15.29 -12.48
C ALA A 215 -8.43 -14.09 -11.58
N GLU A 216 -9.37 -13.49 -10.85
CA GLU A 216 -9.10 -12.28 -10.05
C GLU A 216 -8.42 -12.57 -8.71
N SER A 217 -8.65 -13.74 -8.11
CA SER A 217 -8.09 -14.12 -6.79
C SER A 217 -6.59 -14.43 -6.80
N VAL A 218 -5.94 -14.46 -7.97
CA VAL A 218 -4.53 -14.85 -8.16
C VAL A 218 -3.64 -13.64 -8.54
N GLN A 219 -4.20 -12.43 -8.61
CA GLN A 219 -3.61 -11.30 -9.35
C GLN A 219 -2.22 -10.83 -8.87
N HIS A 220 -1.81 -11.13 -7.64
CA HIS A 220 -0.56 -10.61 -7.06
C HIS A 220 0.35 -11.65 -6.40
N LEU A 221 0.10 -12.95 -6.57
CA LEU A 221 0.93 -14.04 -6.00
C LEU A 221 2.37 -14.10 -6.57
N PHE A 222 2.67 -13.32 -7.61
CA PHE A 222 4.02 -13.16 -8.13
C PHE A 222 4.93 -12.37 -7.17
N LEU A 223 4.36 -11.56 -6.26
CA LEU A 223 5.13 -10.85 -5.23
C LEU A 223 5.76 -11.83 -4.24
N PRO A 224 6.92 -11.49 -3.64
CA PRO A 224 7.43 -12.19 -2.48
C PRO A 224 6.37 -12.22 -1.37
N LYS A 225 6.14 -13.37 -0.74
CA LYS A 225 5.09 -13.55 0.28
C LYS A 225 5.13 -12.46 1.36
N MET A 226 6.31 -12.13 1.86
CA MET A 226 6.49 -11.09 2.88
C MET A 226 6.10 -9.68 2.40
N VAL A 227 6.17 -9.39 1.10
CA VAL A 227 5.82 -8.09 0.54
C VAL A 227 4.32 -8.04 0.27
N PHE A 228 3.77 -9.14 -0.22
CA PHE A 228 2.33 -9.32 -0.37
C PHE A 228 1.61 -9.11 0.97
N GLU A 229 2.04 -9.80 2.03
CA GLU A 229 1.44 -9.73 3.37
C GLU A 229 1.64 -8.38 4.09
N ARG A 230 2.49 -7.49 3.57
CA ARG A 230 2.73 -6.14 4.11
C ARG A 230 1.70 -5.11 3.64
N HIS A 231 0.79 -5.46 2.72
CA HIS A 231 -0.27 -4.54 2.30
C HIS A 231 -1.10 -4.11 3.51
N GLU A 232 -1.32 -2.80 3.68
CA GLU A 232 -1.89 -2.25 4.91
C GLU A 232 -3.34 -2.67 5.16
N GLU A 233 -4.09 -3.01 4.11
CA GLU A 233 -5.44 -3.60 4.22
C GLU A 233 -5.45 -4.91 5.02
N PHE A 234 -4.35 -5.67 5.07
CA PHE A 234 -4.26 -6.85 5.93
C PHE A 234 -4.37 -6.50 7.41
N GLY A 235 -4.07 -5.28 7.83
CA GLY A 235 -4.33 -4.83 9.21
C GLY A 235 -5.82 -4.94 9.56
N TYR A 236 -6.70 -4.53 8.65
CA TYR A 236 -8.14 -4.68 8.78
C TYR A 236 -8.60 -6.14 8.65
N LEU A 237 -8.16 -6.84 7.60
CA LEU A 237 -8.61 -8.22 7.34
C LEU A 237 -8.20 -9.17 8.48
N ASN A 238 -6.98 -9.02 9.00
CA ASN A 238 -6.50 -9.82 10.12
C ASN A 238 -7.28 -9.51 11.40
N LEU A 239 -7.60 -8.23 11.68
CA LEU A 239 -8.44 -7.85 12.81
C LEU A 239 -9.81 -8.53 12.73
N VAL A 240 -10.46 -8.46 11.57
CA VAL A 240 -11.78 -9.05 11.37
C VAL A 240 -11.74 -10.58 11.47
N GLN A 241 -10.75 -11.22 10.86
CA GLN A 241 -10.54 -12.67 10.97
C GLN A 241 -10.31 -13.09 12.44
N ASP A 242 -9.55 -12.29 13.19
CA ASP A 242 -9.24 -12.57 14.59
C ASP A 242 -10.45 -12.39 15.51
N ILE A 243 -11.32 -11.40 15.26
CA ILE A 243 -12.61 -11.26 15.96
C ILE A 243 -13.50 -12.47 15.68
N ILE A 244 -13.59 -12.94 14.43
CA ILE A 244 -14.41 -14.10 14.07
C ILE A 244 -13.88 -15.39 14.70
N SER A 245 -12.56 -15.56 14.76
CA SER A 245 -11.94 -16.82 15.18
C SER A 245 -11.78 -16.91 16.70
N ASN A 246 -11.44 -15.79 17.35
CA ASN A 246 -10.99 -15.73 18.73
C ASN A 246 -11.71 -14.64 19.54
N GLY A 247 -12.80 -14.06 19.03
CA GLY A 247 -13.55 -13.03 19.74
C GLY A 247 -14.39 -13.59 20.89
N ASP A 248 -14.57 -12.78 21.92
CA ASP A 248 -15.45 -13.09 23.04
C ASP A 248 -16.91 -12.91 22.59
N MET A 249 -17.71 -13.96 22.72
CA MET A 249 -19.14 -13.94 22.43
C MET A 249 -19.89 -13.29 23.57
N ASN A 250 -20.69 -12.26 23.28
CA ASN A 250 -21.62 -11.67 24.24
C ASN A 250 -23.05 -12.23 24.06
N ASP A 251 -23.91 -11.94 25.04
CA ASP A 251 -25.33 -12.38 25.05
C ASP A 251 -26.14 -11.83 23.85
N ASN A 252 -25.65 -10.79 23.18
CA ASN A 252 -26.29 -10.13 22.04
C ASN A 252 -25.84 -10.68 20.68
N SER A 253 -25.37 -11.95 20.64
CA SER A 253 -24.94 -12.60 19.39
C SER A 253 -23.87 -11.83 18.62
N THR A 254 -22.94 -11.21 19.36
CA THR A 254 -21.83 -10.42 18.81
C THR A 254 -20.50 -10.95 19.33
N LEU A 255 -19.55 -11.13 18.41
CA LEU A 255 -18.16 -11.47 18.71
C LEU A 255 -17.36 -10.18 18.87
N SER A 256 -16.51 -10.07 19.89
CA SER A 256 -15.74 -8.85 20.09
C SER A 256 -14.32 -9.07 20.60
N LYS A 257 -13.45 -8.09 20.36
CA LYS A 257 -12.13 -7.98 20.96
C LYS A 257 -11.93 -6.58 21.54
N PHE A 258 -11.20 -6.52 22.65
CA PHE A 258 -10.91 -5.29 23.35
C PHE A 258 -9.46 -4.83 23.15
N GLY A 259 -9.25 -3.56 22.80
CA GLY A 259 -7.93 -2.95 22.62
C GLY A 259 -7.29 -3.29 21.28
N CYS A 260 -7.92 -2.91 20.18
CA CYS A 260 -7.42 -3.14 18.82
C CYS A 260 -6.73 -1.89 18.25
N GLN A 261 -5.77 -2.08 17.34
CA GLN A 261 -5.07 -0.98 16.69
C GLN A 261 -4.73 -1.31 15.24
N MET A 262 -4.92 -0.35 14.34
CA MET A 262 -4.45 -0.38 12.95
C MET A 262 -3.71 0.91 12.61
N ARG A 263 -2.88 0.86 11.57
CA ARG A 263 -2.08 2.00 11.11
C ARG A 263 -1.96 1.99 9.59
N PHE A 264 -2.11 3.14 8.97
CA PHE A 264 -2.12 3.36 7.53
C PHE A 264 -1.21 4.51 7.15
N ASN A 265 -0.44 4.36 6.07
CA ASN A 265 0.51 5.37 5.58
C ASN A 265 -0.15 6.22 4.49
N LEU A 266 -0.30 7.53 4.77
CA LEU A 266 -0.98 8.47 3.89
C LEU A 266 -0.05 9.17 2.89
N ARG A 267 1.26 8.90 2.93
CA ARG A 267 2.25 9.64 2.13
C ARG A 267 2.15 9.40 0.63
N LYS A 268 1.72 8.18 0.23
CA LYS A 268 1.70 7.73 -1.17
C LYS A 268 0.36 7.17 -1.63
N THR A 269 -0.48 6.71 -0.71
CA THR A 269 -1.73 6.03 -0.99
C THR A 269 -2.81 6.50 -0.02
N PHE A 270 -4.07 6.29 -0.39
CA PHE A 270 -5.22 6.60 0.44
C PHE A 270 -5.92 5.29 0.85
N PRO A 271 -6.06 4.98 2.15
CA PRO A 271 -6.54 3.69 2.63
C PRO A 271 -8.05 3.51 2.47
N LEU A 272 -8.52 3.50 1.22
CA LEU A 272 -9.86 3.04 0.87
C LEU A 272 -9.79 1.53 0.63
N LEU A 273 -10.45 0.75 1.49
CA LEU A 273 -10.43 -0.72 1.39
C LEU A 273 -10.87 -1.18 0.00
N THR A 274 -10.20 -2.22 -0.52
CA THR A 274 -10.39 -2.72 -1.90
C THR A 274 -11.07 -4.08 -1.94
N THR A 275 -11.07 -4.81 -0.82
CA THR A 275 -11.79 -6.08 -0.67
C THR A 275 -13.30 -5.91 -0.56
N LYS A 276 -13.76 -4.66 -0.45
CA LYS A 276 -15.16 -4.28 -0.33
C LYS A 276 -15.35 -2.89 -0.93
N ASN A 277 -16.49 -2.64 -1.58
CA ASN A 277 -16.83 -1.30 -2.04
C ASN A 277 -17.14 -0.38 -0.85
N ILE A 278 -16.51 0.79 -0.79
CA ILE A 278 -16.73 1.81 0.24
C ILE A 278 -17.37 3.03 -0.43
N PHE A 279 -18.47 3.54 0.15
CA PHE A 279 -19.19 4.68 -0.40
C PHE A 279 -18.41 6.00 -0.25
N TRP A 280 -17.48 6.24 -1.17
CA TRP A 280 -16.57 7.39 -1.18
C TRP A 280 -17.30 8.74 -1.13
N LEU A 281 -18.39 8.89 -1.89
CA LEU A 281 -19.16 10.13 -1.91
C LEU A 281 -19.74 10.45 -0.52
N GLY A 282 -20.24 9.44 0.20
CA GLY A 282 -20.69 9.61 1.58
C GLY A 282 -19.54 9.98 2.52
N VAL A 283 -18.34 9.40 2.35
CA VAL A 283 -17.16 9.78 3.13
C VAL A 283 -16.80 11.26 2.92
N VAL A 284 -16.76 11.71 1.66
CA VAL A 284 -16.45 13.09 1.30
C VAL A 284 -17.49 14.05 1.87
N GLU A 285 -18.77 13.73 1.71
CA GLU A 285 -19.85 14.58 2.20
C GLU A 285 -19.80 14.74 3.71
N GLU A 286 -19.65 13.64 4.47
CA GLU A 286 -19.57 13.69 5.93
C GLU A 286 -18.39 14.54 6.40
N ILE A 287 -17.23 14.44 5.74
CA ILE A 287 -16.06 15.25 6.10
C ILE A 287 -16.26 16.73 5.76
N ILE A 288 -16.88 17.05 4.62
CA ILE A 288 -17.20 18.45 4.28
C ILE A 288 -18.25 19.02 5.24
N GLN A 289 -19.25 18.23 5.62
CA GLN A 289 -20.26 18.65 6.61
C GLN A 289 -19.61 18.90 7.97
N LEU A 290 -18.74 17.99 8.43
CA LEU A 290 -17.97 18.13 9.67
C LEU A 290 -17.14 19.41 9.68
N ILE A 291 -16.42 19.66 8.59
CA ILE A 291 -15.59 20.86 8.44
C ILE A 291 -16.44 22.13 8.42
N SER A 292 -17.56 22.11 7.70
CA SER A 292 -18.40 23.30 7.51
C SER A 292 -19.36 23.59 8.66
N GLY A 293 -19.51 22.68 9.64
CA GLY A 293 -20.34 22.88 10.83
C GLY A 293 -21.83 23.10 10.54
N SER A 294 -22.27 22.78 9.32
CA SER A 294 -23.64 23.00 8.86
C SER A 294 -24.60 22.02 9.54
N THR A 295 -25.65 22.54 10.19
CA THR A 295 -26.62 21.69 10.91
C THR A 295 -27.79 21.19 10.08
N ASN A 296 -27.91 21.63 8.83
CA ASN A 296 -29.03 21.30 7.98
C ASN A 296 -28.54 20.55 6.75
N PRO A 297 -28.72 19.22 6.67
CA PRO A 297 -28.41 18.47 5.45
C PRO A 297 -29.25 18.96 4.25
N LYS A 298 -30.35 19.69 4.50
CA LYS A 298 -31.26 20.23 3.49
C LYS A 298 -30.89 21.63 2.97
N GLU A 299 -30.10 22.42 3.69
CA GLU A 299 -29.86 23.83 3.31
C GLU A 299 -28.83 24.01 2.18
N LYS A 300 -27.98 23.00 1.93
CA LYS A 300 -27.05 22.98 0.78
C LYS A 300 -27.47 22.05 -0.36
N GLY A 301 -28.67 21.46 -0.32
CA GLY A 301 -29.16 20.53 -1.34
C GLY A 301 -28.48 19.15 -1.35
N THR A 302 -27.76 18.79 -0.28
CA THR A 302 -26.87 17.62 -0.22
C THR A 302 -27.50 16.37 0.43
N SER A 303 -28.66 16.49 1.10
CA SER A 303 -29.37 15.35 1.71
C SER A 303 -29.75 14.22 0.74
N HIS A 304 -29.57 14.40 -0.57
CA HIS A 304 -29.92 13.42 -1.60
C HIS A 304 -28.84 12.35 -1.84
N ILE A 305 -27.59 12.56 -1.40
CA ILE A 305 -26.50 11.59 -1.64
C ILE A 305 -26.75 10.30 -0.84
N TRP A 306 -27.20 10.40 0.41
CA TRP A 306 -27.61 9.24 1.21
C TRP A 306 -28.94 8.61 0.77
N ASP A 307 -29.75 9.34 -0.01
CA ASP A 307 -30.96 8.82 -0.66
C ASP A 307 -30.69 8.18 -2.04
N SER A 308 -29.43 8.26 -2.52
CA SER A 308 -29.02 7.77 -3.85
C SER A 308 -29.09 6.24 -3.94
N ASP A 309 -29.18 5.74 -5.17
CA ASP A 309 -29.16 4.31 -5.44
C ASP A 309 -27.81 3.68 -5.06
N GLU A 310 -26.71 4.43 -5.16
CA GLU A 310 -25.37 3.99 -4.72
C GLU A 310 -25.27 3.87 -3.20
N ALA A 311 -25.86 4.80 -2.45
CA ALA A 311 -25.94 4.72 -1.00
C ALA A 311 -26.81 3.53 -0.55
N LYS A 312 -27.95 3.32 -1.23
CA LYS A 312 -28.79 2.13 -1.00
C LYS A 312 -28.05 0.85 -1.33
N GLU A 313 -27.37 0.76 -2.47
CA GLU A 313 -26.58 -0.41 -2.86
C GLU A 313 -25.46 -0.70 -1.85
N TYR A 314 -24.78 0.35 -1.37
CA TYR A 314 -23.79 0.22 -0.31
C TYR A 314 -24.44 -0.35 0.96
N LEU A 315 -25.55 0.22 1.44
CA LEU A 315 -26.28 -0.25 2.61
C LEU A 315 -26.85 -1.68 2.43
N ASP A 316 -27.33 -1.99 1.23
CA ASP A 316 -27.93 -3.27 0.86
C ASP A 316 -26.89 -4.36 0.68
N SER A 317 -25.64 -4.01 0.32
CA SER A 317 -24.51 -4.94 0.33
C SER A 317 -24.27 -5.55 1.74
N PHE A 318 -24.79 -4.92 2.79
CA PHE A 318 -24.82 -5.43 4.17
C PHE A 318 -26.08 -6.21 4.52
N ARG A 319 -27.17 -6.00 3.77
CA ARG A 319 -28.51 -6.56 4.05
C ARG A 319 -28.81 -7.86 3.33
N VAL A 320 -27.83 -8.56 2.75
CA VAL A 320 -28.04 -9.86 2.08
C VAL A 320 -28.29 -10.99 3.10
N ASN A 321 -29.30 -10.81 3.96
CA ASN A 321 -30.22 -11.77 4.59
C ASN A 321 -31.21 -11.13 5.59
N ALA A 322 -31.59 -9.85 5.47
CA ALA A 322 -32.65 -9.28 6.32
C ALA A 322 -34.01 -9.45 5.63
N THR A 323 -34.88 -10.30 6.18
CA THR A 323 -36.30 -10.41 5.76
C THR A 323 -37.10 -9.21 6.27
N GLU A 324 -38.17 -8.83 5.57
CA GLU A 324 -39.04 -7.67 5.86
C GLU A 324 -39.63 -7.62 7.29
N GLU A 325 -39.49 -8.69 8.08
CA GLU A 325 -39.94 -8.78 9.47
C GLU A 325 -38.91 -8.29 10.51
N ASP A 326 -37.66 -8.03 10.11
CA ASP A 326 -36.66 -7.36 10.96
C ASP A 326 -36.93 -5.84 10.91
N GLY A 327 -37.90 -5.41 11.73
CA GLY A 327 -38.40 -4.05 11.78
C GLY A 327 -37.34 -2.95 11.80
N ASP A 328 -37.66 -1.83 11.14
CA ASP A 328 -36.96 -0.54 11.10
C ASP A 328 -35.61 -0.52 11.83
N HIS A 329 -34.57 -0.99 11.12
CA HIS A 329 -33.22 -1.06 11.66
C HIS A 329 -32.74 0.34 12.11
N PRO A 330 -32.19 0.51 13.34
CA PRO A 330 -31.74 1.80 13.88
C PRO A 330 -30.62 2.51 13.07
N LEU A 331 -30.09 1.85 12.04
CA LEU A 331 -28.96 2.33 11.24
C LEU A 331 -29.36 3.41 10.21
N LEU A 332 -30.64 3.53 9.87
CA LEU A 332 -31.17 4.69 9.12
C LEU A 332 -31.09 6.00 9.94
N TYR A 333 -30.85 5.90 11.25
CA TYR A 333 -30.61 7.03 12.15
C TYR A 333 -29.16 7.09 12.69
N GLY A 334 -28.29 6.13 12.31
CA GLY A 334 -26.94 5.95 12.88
C GLY A 334 -25.86 6.89 12.33
N LEU A 335 -26.16 7.67 11.28
CA LEU A 335 -25.28 8.70 10.72
C LEU A 335 -25.76 10.12 11.05
N GLN A 336 -26.65 10.25 12.03
CA GLN A 336 -27.00 11.56 12.55
C GLN A 336 -26.00 11.91 13.64
N TRP A 337 -25.02 12.74 13.29
CA TRP A 337 -24.29 13.58 14.25
C TRP A 337 -25.31 14.51 14.95
N ARG A 338 -26.16 13.96 15.83
CA ARG A 338 -27.07 14.76 16.66
C ARG A 338 -26.32 15.31 17.85
N ARG A 339 -25.64 16.42 17.54
CA ARG A 339 -25.29 17.62 18.31
C ARG A 339 -24.64 17.48 19.69
N SER A 340 -23.37 17.89 19.74
CA SER A 340 -22.98 19.06 20.56
C SER A 340 -23.17 20.36 19.73
N ASP A 341 -23.05 21.54 20.35
CA ASP A 341 -23.27 22.83 19.66
C ASP A 341 -22.28 23.01 18.49
N PRO A 342 -22.72 23.15 17.22
CA PRO A 342 -21.86 23.17 16.03
C PRO A 342 -20.87 24.33 16.01
N SER A 343 -21.23 25.43 16.67
CA SER A 343 -20.35 26.57 16.89
C SER A 343 -19.08 26.16 17.67
N GLN A 344 -19.18 25.13 18.50
CA GLN A 344 -18.10 24.61 19.32
C GLN A 344 -17.21 23.62 18.55
N GLU A 345 -17.74 22.86 17.57
CA GLU A 345 -16.98 21.87 16.78
C GLU A 345 -16.16 22.52 15.65
N LEU A 346 -16.73 23.49 14.94
CA LEU A 346 -16.01 24.23 13.89
C LEU A 346 -14.88 25.08 14.49
N SER A 347 -15.13 25.65 15.67
CA SER A 347 -14.08 26.30 16.46
C SER A 347 -12.94 25.35 16.78
N GLN A 348 -13.19 24.06 17.04
CA GLN A 348 -12.14 23.11 17.41
C GLN A 348 -11.24 22.73 16.23
N VAL A 349 -11.79 22.49 15.04
CA VAL A 349 -10.97 22.17 13.86
C VAL A 349 -10.13 23.38 13.46
N ALA A 350 -10.74 24.57 13.45
CA ALA A 350 -10.02 25.82 13.22
C ALA A 350 -8.91 26.04 14.29
N ASP A 351 -9.20 25.77 15.56
CA ASP A 351 -8.22 25.86 16.66
C ASP A 351 -7.09 24.86 16.50
N VAL A 352 -7.37 23.64 16.06
CA VAL A 352 -6.36 22.61 15.78
C VAL A 352 -5.45 23.08 14.64
N ILE A 353 -6.00 23.58 13.52
CA ILE A 353 -5.20 24.15 12.42
C ILE A 353 -4.35 25.31 12.93
N ASN A 354 -4.92 26.20 13.73
CA ASN A 354 -4.21 27.35 14.26
C ASN A 354 -3.06 26.92 15.20
N LYS A 355 -3.27 25.88 16.01
CA LYS A 355 -2.22 25.28 16.85
C LYS A 355 -1.15 24.59 16.02
N ILE A 356 -1.52 23.83 14.98
CA ILE A 356 -0.58 23.18 14.07
C ILE A 356 0.30 24.22 13.38
N LYS A 357 -0.30 25.29 12.85
CA LYS A 357 0.42 26.36 12.12
C LYS A 357 1.35 27.17 13.03
N ASN A 358 0.89 27.51 14.25
CA ASN A 358 1.62 28.44 15.12
C ASN A 358 2.49 27.74 16.19
N ASN A 359 2.23 26.46 16.51
CA ASN A 359 2.95 25.71 17.54
C ASN A 359 3.00 24.20 17.22
N PRO A 360 3.67 23.79 16.12
CA PRO A 360 3.62 22.42 15.60
C PRO A 360 4.21 21.37 16.56
N HIS A 361 5.13 21.76 17.45
CA HIS A 361 5.76 20.85 18.41
C HIS A 361 4.99 20.71 19.73
N ASP A 362 3.84 21.36 19.87
CA ASP A 362 3.01 21.21 21.07
C ASP A 362 2.36 19.82 21.09
N GLN A 363 2.84 18.96 21.98
CA GLN A 363 2.28 17.64 22.26
C GLN A 363 0.82 17.68 22.76
N LYS A 364 0.26 18.87 23.00
CA LYS A 364 -1.11 19.11 23.44
C LYS A 364 -2.08 19.49 22.32
N THR A 365 -1.71 19.34 21.05
CA THR A 365 -2.65 19.47 19.91
C THR A 365 -3.62 18.28 19.87
N LYS A 366 -4.48 18.23 20.88
CA LYS A 366 -5.59 17.31 21.03
C LYS A 366 -6.80 17.97 20.38
N LEU A 367 -7.60 17.19 19.65
CA LEU A 367 -8.97 17.57 19.34
C LEU A 367 -9.79 17.15 20.58
N PRO A 368 -10.26 18.08 21.43
CA PRO A 368 -10.98 17.68 22.63
C PRO A 368 -12.42 17.32 22.24
N THR A 369 -12.68 16.07 21.85
CA THR A 369 -14.03 15.55 21.98
C THR A 369 -14.23 15.12 23.43
N CYS A 370 -15.11 15.87 24.09
CA CYS A 370 -15.69 15.66 25.42
C CYS A 370 -14.80 15.95 26.65
N ASN A 371 -15.24 16.97 27.40
CA ASN A 371 -14.97 17.12 28.82
C ASN A 371 -15.65 15.95 29.56
N PRO A 372 -14.94 15.09 30.33
CA PRO A 372 -15.49 13.85 30.89
C PRO A 372 -16.55 14.02 31.99
N LEU A 373 -16.94 15.26 32.33
CA LEU A 373 -17.87 15.56 33.43
C LEU A 373 -19.26 16.02 33.01
N ASP A 374 -19.50 16.31 31.73
CA ASP A 374 -20.81 16.76 31.25
C ASP A 374 -21.32 15.84 30.14
N PHE A 375 -22.26 14.95 30.49
CA PHE A 375 -23.47 14.55 29.74
C PHE A 375 -23.84 13.06 29.84
N LYS A 376 -25.10 12.84 30.25
CA LYS A 376 -25.91 11.63 30.03
C LYS A 376 -26.68 11.81 28.72
N LEU A 377 -26.34 11.11 27.63
CA LEU A 377 -27.22 10.92 26.47
C LEU A 377 -26.98 9.55 25.81
N LEU A 378 -28.08 8.83 25.58
CA LEU A 378 -28.14 7.46 25.06
C LEU A 378 -27.87 7.42 23.54
N VAL A 379 -27.06 6.41 23.17
CA VAL A 379 -26.64 5.98 21.82
C VAL A 379 -25.78 7.04 21.11
N SER A 380 -24.46 7.01 21.38
CA SER A 380 -23.67 8.22 21.61
C SER A 380 -22.52 8.44 20.60
N PRO A 381 -22.48 9.57 19.87
CA PRO A 381 -21.28 10.06 19.16
C PRO A 381 -20.17 10.58 20.10
N CYS A 382 -20.28 10.37 21.42
CA CYS A 382 -19.26 10.72 22.43
C CYS A 382 -18.10 9.69 22.54
N GLN A 383 -17.96 8.78 21.57
CA GLN A 383 -17.10 7.60 21.68
C GLN A 383 -15.77 7.70 20.91
N THR A 384 -15.58 8.73 20.09
CA THR A 384 -14.38 8.88 19.26
C THR A 384 -13.58 10.14 19.61
N PHE A 385 -12.28 10.00 19.89
CA PHE A 385 -11.35 11.08 20.22
C PHE A 385 -10.16 11.10 19.26
N GLY A 386 -9.79 12.29 18.77
CA GLY A 386 -8.71 12.48 17.80
C GLY A 386 -7.50 13.25 18.36
N GLN A 387 -6.30 12.84 17.98
CA GLN A 387 -5.05 13.52 18.31
C GLN A 387 -4.20 13.69 17.04
N PHE A 388 -3.67 14.89 16.84
CA PHE A 388 -2.73 15.18 15.76
C PHE A 388 -1.30 15.25 16.29
N TYR A 389 -0.35 14.87 15.43
CA TYR A 389 1.07 14.90 15.73
C TYR A 389 1.85 15.40 14.51
N VAL A 390 2.68 16.43 14.72
CA VAL A 390 3.53 16.99 13.66
C VAL A 390 4.99 16.67 13.94
N ALA A 391 5.66 16.05 12.97
CA ALA A 391 7.09 15.82 13.01
C ALA A 391 7.66 15.75 11.59
N ASN A 392 8.85 16.32 11.38
CA ASN A 392 9.56 16.28 10.09
C ASN A 392 8.75 16.83 8.90
N GLY A 393 7.90 17.84 9.13
CA GLY A 393 7.01 18.38 8.09
C GLY A 393 5.84 17.46 7.73
N GLU A 394 5.59 16.40 8.51
CA GLU A 394 4.48 15.48 8.32
C GLU A 394 3.44 15.62 9.44
N LEU A 395 2.15 15.52 9.09
CA LEU A 395 1.01 15.49 10.01
C LEU A 395 0.44 14.07 10.09
N SER A 396 0.50 13.47 11.28
CA SER A 396 -0.18 12.20 11.59
C SER A 396 -1.42 12.44 12.45
N CYS A 397 -2.37 11.52 12.36
CA CYS A 397 -3.60 11.53 13.15
C CYS A 397 -3.80 10.17 13.82
N GLN A 398 -4.15 10.18 15.10
CA GLN A 398 -4.66 9.02 15.81
C GLN A 398 -6.09 9.27 16.25
N ILE A 399 -6.97 8.31 16.01
CA ILE A 399 -8.28 8.27 16.65
C ILE A 399 -8.37 7.14 17.67
N TYR A 400 -9.11 7.36 18.74
CA TYR A 400 -9.58 6.34 19.66
C TYR A 400 -11.10 6.25 19.54
N GLN A 401 -11.64 5.12 19.11
CA GLN A 401 -13.07 4.85 19.02
C GLN A 401 -13.45 3.79 20.05
N SER A 402 -14.25 4.12 21.05
CA SER A 402 -14.48 3.21 22.19
C SER A 402 -15.22 1.93 21.82
N SER A 403 -16.04 1.95 20.78
CA SER A 403 -16.69 0.76 20.21
C SER A 403 -16.88 0.95 18.70
N ALA A 404 -16.63 -0.10 17.91
CA ALA A 404 -16.79 -0.06 16.46
C ALA A 404 -17.27 -1.40 15.88
N GLU A 405 -18.31 -1.37 15.04
CA GLU A 405 -18.71 -2.53 14.24
C GLU A 405 -17.70 -2.71 13.10
N ALA A 406 -17.09 -3.89 13.04
CA ALA A 406 -15.90 -4.11 12.24
C ALA A 406 -16.17 -4.17 10.75
N SER A 407 -17.33 -4.65 10.31
CA SER A 407 -17.65 -4.74 8.89
C SER A 407 -18.07 -3.39 8.29
N LEU A 408 -18.67 -2.49 9.07
CA LEU A 408 -19.27 -1.24 8.58
C LEU A 408 -18.54 0.01 9.05
N GLU A 409 -18.43 0.20 10.37
CA GLU A 409 -17.97 1.46 10.95
C GLU A 409 -16.45 1.61 10.83
N ILE A 410 -15.70 0.51 10.97
CA ILE A 410 -14.24 0.54 10.84
C ILE A 410 -13.81 1.00 9.44
N PRO A 411 -14.25 0.38 8.32
CA PRO A 411 -13.85 0.83 6.98
C PRO A 411 -14.20 2.29 6.69
N PHE A 412 -15.40 2.73 7.12
CA PHE A 412 -15.83 4.11 6.94
C PHE A 412 -14.96 5.09 7.73
N SER A 413 -14.66 4.76 8.99
CA SER A 413 -13.79 5.57 9.86
C SER A 413 -12.36 5.67 9.32
N ILE A 414 -11.82 4.56 8.77
CA ILE A 414 -10.50 4.58 8.14
C ILE A 414 -10.47 5.61 7.00
N ALA A 415 -11.44 5.57 6.09
CA ALA A 415 -11.49 6.50 4.97
C ALA A 415 -11.74 7.95 5.44
N ALA A 416 -12.71 8.17 6.31
CA ALA A 416 -13.12 9.50 6.77
C ALA A 416 -11.99 10.24 7.51
N TYR A 417 -11.37 9.61 8.52
CA TYR A 417 -10.32 10.27 9.29
C TYR A 417 -8.99 10.34 8.53
N SER A 418 -8.73 9.43 7.59
CA SER A 418 -7.62 9.59 6.64
C SER A 418 -7.83 10.81 5.75
N LEU A 419 -9.05 11.01 5.22
CA LEU A 419 -9.40 12.17 4.40
C LEU A 419 -9.26 13.48 5.18
N LEU A 420 -9.79 13.53 6.40
CA LEU A 420 -9.65 14.69 7.28
C LEU A 420 -8.17 15.02 7.54
N THR A 421 -7.35 14.00 7.79
CA THR A 421 -5.90 14.17 8.00
C THR A 421 -5.22 14.74 6.77
N CYS A 422 -5.54 14.23 5.58
CA CYS A 422 -4.98 14.76 4.33
C CYS A 422 -5.39 16.22 4.07
N ILE A 423 -6.65 16.59 4.34
CA ILE A 423 -7.14 17.96 4.18
C ILE A 423 -6.43 18.91 5.16
N ILE A 424 -6.32 18.54 6.44
CA ILE A 424 -5.65 19.37 7.45
C ILE A 424 -4.16 19.51 7.12
N ALA A 425 -3.50 18.44 6.69
CA ALA A 425 -2.10 18.47 6.26
C ALA A 425 -1.92 19.47 5.10
N HIS A 426 -2.77 19.37 4.07
CA HIS A 426 -2.77 20.26 2.91
C HIS A 426 -2.92 21.74 3.31
N VAL A 427 -3.94 22.07 4.11
CA VAL A 427 -4.21 23.44 4.58
C VAL A 427 -3.09 24.00 5.47
N CYS A 428 -2.30 23.12 6.10
CA CYS A 428 -1.16 23.47 6.95
C CYS A 428 0.20 23.47 6.23
N ASP A 429 0.24 23.22 4.91
CA ASP A 429 1.50 23.07 4.14
C ASP A 429 2.39 21.95 4.71
N LEU A 430 1.76 20.84 5.12
CA LEU A 430 2.40 19.64 5.64
C LEU A 430 2.10 18.44 4.74
N VAL A 431 2.97 17.43 4.81
CA VAL A 431 2.74 16.13 4.17
C VAL A 431 1.85 15.27 5.07
N ALA A 432 0.85 14.58 4.51
CA ALA A 432 0.08 13.61 5.27
C ALA A 432 0.97 12.43 5.69
N GLY A 433 1.09 12.20 6.99
CA GLY A 433 1.93 11.17 7.60
C GLY A 433 1.16 9.86 7.78
N ASP A 434 0.84 9.52 9.03
CA ASP A 434 0.18 8.27 9.39
C ASP A 434 -1.25 8.53 9.87
N PHE A 435 -2.16 7.62 9.55
CA PHE A 435 -3.43 7.48 10.25
C PHE A 435 -3.39 6.25 11.16
N ILE A 436 -3.74 6.42 12.44
CA ILE A 436 -3.77 5.37 13.47
C ILE A 436 -5.19 5.24 14.00
N HIS A 437 -5.79 4.05 13.88
CA HIS A 437 -7.12 3.75 14.41
C HIS A 437 -6.98 2.85 15.64
N VAL A 438 -7.19 3.42 16.83
CA VAL A 438 -7.28 2.68 18.09
C VAL A 438 -8.75 2.43 18.39
N ILE A 439 -9.10 1.20 18.73
CA ILE A 439 -10.47 0.79 18.98
C ILE A 439 -10.54 0.15 20.36
N GLY A 440 -11.46 0.64 21.19
CA GLY A 440 -11.81 0.06 22.48
C GLY A 440 -12.38 -1.34 22.27
N GLN A 441 -13.64 -1.46 21.87
CA GLN A 441 -14.28 -2.74 21.57
C GLN A 441 -14.59 -2.85 20.06
N ALA A 442 -13.77 -3.61 19.34
CA ALA A 442 -14.05 -3.97 17.95
C ALA A 442 -14.97 -5.20 17.93
N HIS A 443 -16.07 -5.16 17.19
CA HIS A 443 -17.08 -6.21 17.26
C HIS A 443 -17.71 -6.56 15.91
N VAL A 444 -18.16 -7.80 15.77
CA VAL A 444 -18.82 -8.35 14.59
C VAL A 444 -20.12 -9.00 15.02
N ASN A 445 -21.24 -8.57 14.43
CA ASN A 445 -22.50 -9.27 14.61
C ASN A 445 -22.45 -10.63 13.89
N THR A 446 -22.87 -11.70 14.56
CA THR A 446 -22.86 -13.06 14.00
C THR A 446 -23.68 -13.19 12.71
N ALA A 447 -24.70 -12.34 12.50
CA ALA A 447 -25.47 -12.25 11.26
C ALA A 447 -24.59 -11.93 10.03
N TYR A 448 -23.52 -11.14 10.21
CA TYR A 448 -22.65 -10.70 9.11
C TYR A 448 -21.45 -11.62 8.85
N VAL A 449 -21.19 -12.62 9.72
CA VAL A 449 -20.01 -13.50 9.61
C VAL A 449 -19.91 -14.17 8.24
N LYS A 450 -21.02 -14.63 7.67
CA LYS A 450 -21.02 -15.27 6.33
C LYS A 450 -20.62 -14.30 5.22
N ALA A 451 -21.06 -13.05 5.29
CA ALA A 451 -20.72 -12.02 4.31
C ALA A 451 -19.24 -11.63 4.43
N ILE A 452 -18.77 -11.46 5.67
CA ILE A 452 -17.38 -11.15 5.98
C ILE A 452 -16.44 -12.28 5.55
N GLN A 453 -16.81 -13.54 5.75
CA GLN A 453 -16.03 -14.68 5.28
C GLN A 453 -15.84 -14.68 3.76
N LYS A 454 -16.81 -14.20 2.99
CA LYS A 454 -16.65 -13.99 1.54
C LYS A 454 -15.66 -12.87 1.24
N GLN A 455 -15.74 -11.75 1.97
CA GLN A 455 -14.78 -10.64 1.85
C GLN A 455 -13.34 -11.13 2.10
N LEU A 456 -13.13 -11.96 3.13
CA LEU A 456 -11.81 -12.49 3.50
C LEU A 456 -11.19 -13.41 2.43
N GLN A 457 -11.95 -13.88 1.44
CA GLN A 457 -11.42 -14.63 0.28
C GLN A 457 -10.98 -13.72 -0.87
N ILE A 458 -11.27 -12.41 -0.81
CA ILE A 458 -10.89 -11.44 -1.84
C ILE A 458 -9.48 -10.94 -1.52
N SER A 459 -8.55 -11.07 -2.47
CA SER A 459 -7.21 -10.50 -2.32
C SER A 459 -7.28 -8.98 -2.41
N PRO A 460 -6.58 -8.23 -1.53
CA PRO A 460 -6.42 -6.79 -1.67
C PRO A 460 -5.83 -6.41 -3.02
N LYS A 461 -6.26 -5.25 -3.51
CA LYS A 461 -5.69 -4.52 -4.64
C LYS A 461 -4.92 -3.30 -4.11
N PRO A 462 -4.00 -2.72 -4.90
CA PRO A 462 -3.39 -1.44 -4.53
C PRO A 462 -4.43 -0.40 -4.13
N PHE A 463 -4.18 0.30 -3.03
CA PHE A 463 -4.98 1.44 -2.63
C PHE A 463 -4.95 2.56 -3.69
N PRO A 464 -6.04 3.34 -3.82
CA PRO A 464 -6.06 4.52 -4.68
C PRO A 464 -5.14 5.62 -4.16
N MET A 465 -4.95 6.67 -4.96
CA MET A 465 -4.32 7.92 -4.53
C MET A 465 -5.37 9.00 -4.36
N LEU A 466 -5.28 9.77 -3.27
CA LEU A 466 -6.09 10.97 -3.09
C LEU A 466 -5.41 12.16 -3.78
N LYS A 467 -6.12 12.80 -4.70
CA LYS A 467 -5.75 14.08 -5.30
C LYS A 467 -6.63 15.17 -4.71
N ILE A 468 -5.97 16.16 -4.12
CA ILE A 468 -6.59 17.35 -3.55
C ILE A 468 -6.33 18.53 -4.48
N ASN A 469 -7.34 19.38 -4.71
CA ASN A 469 -7.18 20.62 -5.46
C ASN A 469 -6.14 21.54 -4.77
N PRO A 470 -4.99 21.84 -5.41
CA PRO A 470 -3.91 22.60 -4.79
C PRO A 470 -4.26 24.08 -4.52
N GLU A 471 -5.31 24.61 -5.14
CA GLU A 471 -5.75 26.00 -4.94
C GLU A 471 -6.51 26.20 -3.61
N LYS A 472 -6.97 25.10 -2.98
CA LYS A 472 -7.82 25.14 -1.78
C LYS A 472 -7.00 25.22 -0.49
N THR A 473 -6.65 26.45 -0.12
CA THR A 473 -5.80 26.73 1.06
C THR A 473 -6.56 26.96 2.37
N THR A 474 -7.88 27.04 2.34
CA THR A 474 -8.74 27.28 3.52
C THR A 474 -9.69 26.12 3.72
N ILE A 475 -9.82 25.65 4.96
CA ILE A 475 -10.58 24.44 5.28
C ILE A 475 -12.08 24.57 4.97
N ASP A 476 -12.68 25.75 5.13
CA ASP A 476 -14.13 25.94 4.94
C ASP A 476 -14.59 25.98 3.47
N HIS A 477 -13.64 25.99 2.52
CA HIS A 477 -13.93 26.17 1.09
C HIS A 477 -13.84 24.88 0.26
N PHE A 478 -13.68 23.71 0.90
CA PHE A 478 -13.63 22.44 0.20
C PHE A 478 -15.01 22.02 -0.30
N GLU A 479 -15.04 21.58 -1.56
CA GLU A 479 -16.20 20.96 -2.22
C GLU A 479 -15.85 19.53 -2.65
N ALA A 480 -16.86 18.71 -2.95
CA ALA A 480 -16.64 17.33 -3.35
C ALA A 480 -15.78 17.20 -4.62
N SER A 481 -15.88 18.17 -5.53
CA SER A 481 -15.08 18.26 -6.77
C SER A 481 -13.59 18.52 -6.52
N ASP A 482 -13.21 18.99 -5.32
CA ASP A 482 -11.82 19.24 -4.95
C ASP A 482 -11.08 17.98 -4.48
N LEU A 483 -11.81 16.87 -4.31
CA LEU A 483 -11.34 15.63 -3.70
C LEU A 483 -11.58 14.46 -4.66
N GLU A 484 -10.53 14.06 -5.37
CA GLU A 484 -10.60 13.02 -6.41
C GLU A 484 -9.79 11.79 -5.97
N LEU A 485 -10.39 10.61 -6.07
CA LEU A 485 -9.64 9.36 -6.00
C LEU A 485 -9.14 8.98 -7.38
N LEU A 486 -7.82 8.97 -7.53
CA LEU A 486 -7.18 8.42 -8.70
C LEU A 486 -7.01 6.94 -8.48
N GLU A 487 -7.63 6.14 -9.35
CA GLU A 487 -7.19 4.78 -9.57
C GLU A 487 -5.80 4.85 -10.21
N THR A 488 -4.75 4.91 -9.37
CA THR A 488 -3.43 4.50 -9.82
C THR A 488 -3.55 3.08 -10.27
#